data_AF-A0A380HM93-F1
#
_entry.id   AF-A0A380HM93-F1
#
_cell.length_a   1.000
_cell.length_b   1.000
_cell.length_c   1.000
_cell.angle_alpha   90.00
_cell.angle_beta   90.00
_cell.angle_gamma   90.00
#
_symmetry.space_group_name_H-M   'P 1'
#
loop_
_entity.id
_entity.type
_entity.pdbx_description
1 polymer ?
#
loop_
_entity_poly.entity_id
_entity_poly.type
_entity_poly.pdbx_seq_one_letter_code
_entity_poly.pdbx_strand_id
1 'polypeptide(L)' 'MAKSIEQMIEEIRDRLNLVNQSLIDPDNYKSADEQEIREIHEYVTSKASFTPSEASAIADALGQIRK' A
#
# COMPACT_ATOMS: atom_id res chain seq x y z
N MET A 1 -2.54 -5.13 -19.18
CA MET A 1 -3.23 -3.95 -18.63
C MET A 1 -2.38 -3.42 -17.50
N ALA A 2 -2.16 -2.10 -17.42
CA ALA A 2 -1.53 -1.49 -16.25
C ALA A 2 -2.53 -1.49 -15.08
N LYS A 3 -2.06 -1.71 -13.84
CA LYS A 3 -2.90 -1.61 -12.64
C LYS A 3 -3.07 -0.14 -12.26
N SER A 4 -4.28 0.24 -11.85
CA SER A 4 -4.54 1.57 -11.29
C SER A 4 -3.94 1.70 -9.89
N ILE A 5 -3.71 2.93 -9.42
CA ILE A 5 -3.29 3.23 -8.03
C ILE A 5 -4.22 2.55 -7.03
N GLU A 6 -5.53 2.63 -7.25
CA GLU A 6 -6.53 2.04 -6.35
C GLU A 6 -6.30 0.52 -6.20
N GLN A 7 -6.08 -0.19 -7.31
CA GLN A 7 -5.83 -1.63 -7.31
C GLN A 7 -4.51 -1.98 -6.61
N MET A 8 -3.47 -1.16 -6.80
CA MET A 8 -2.18 -1.37 -6.12
C MET A 8 -2.32 -1.20 -4.61
N ILE A 9 -3.06 -0.18 -4.16
CA ILE A 9 -3.32 0.07 -2.74
C ILE A 9 -4.14 -1.06 -2.11
N GLU A 10 -5.18 -1.55 -2.79
CA GLU A 10 -5.96 -2.69 -2.30
C GLU A 10 -5.10 -3.95 -2.15
N GLU A 11 -4.27 -4.27 -3.14
CA GLU A 11 -3.36 -5.41 -3.05
C GLU A 11 -2.33 -5.25 -1.93
N ILE A 12 -1.80 -4.03 -1.72
CA ILE A 12 -0.89 -3.76 -0.60
C ILE A 12 -1.61 -4.03 0.73
N ARG A 13 -2.82 -3.49 0.91
CA ARG A 13 -3.62 -3.69 2.12
C ARG A 13 -3.84 -5.18 2.41
N ASP A 14 -4.22 -5.94 1.38
CA ASP A 14 -4.46 -7.37 1.50
C ASP A 14 -3.18 -8.14 1.83
N ARG A 15 -2.05 -7.79 1.21
CA ARG A 15 -0.73 -8.38 1.49
C ARG A 15 -0.23 -8.13 2.90
N LEU A 16 -0.51 -6.94 3.44
CA LEU A 16 -0.11 -6.56 4.79
C LEU A 16 -1.08 -7.08 5.87
N ASN A 17 -2.20 -7.70 5.46
CA ASN A 17 -3.26 -8.18 6.35
C ASN A 17 -3.75 -7.09 7.33
N LEU A 18 -3.85 -5.86 6.84
CA LEU A 18 -4.26 -4.72 7.64
C LEU A 18 -5.78 -4.75 7.83
N VAL A 19 -6.20 -5.24 8.98
CA VAL A 19 -7.62 -5.29 9.40
C VAL A 19 -8.25 -3.90 9.50
N ASN A 20 -7.43 -2.86 9.71
CA ASN A 20 -7.90 -1.50 9.92
C ASN A 20 -7.91 -0.74 8.58
N GLN A 21 -9.01 -0.91 7.83
CA GLN A 21 -9.18 -0.37 6.47
C GLN A 21 -8.99 1.15 6.40
N SER A 22 -9.25 1.86 7.50
CA SER A 22 -9.09 3.33 7.59
C SER A 22 -7.62 3.79 7.53
N LEU A 23 -6.65 2.90 7.75
CA LEU A 23 -5.23 3.27 7.69
C LEU A 23 -4.77 3.49 6.25
N ILE A 24 -5.32 2.73 5.30
CA ILE A 24 -4.95 2.76 3.89
C ILE A 24 -6.21 2.69 3.03
N ASP A 25 -6.75 3.86 2.73
CA ASP A 25 -7.92 4.04 1.87
C ASP A 25 -7.46 4.48 0.45
N PRO A 26 -7.74 3.70 -0.62
CA PRO A 26 -7.42 4.04 -1.99
C PRO A 26 -7.80 5.46 -2.43
N ASP A 27 -8.91 6.00 -1.91
CA ASP A 27 -9.39 7.34 -2.26
C ASP A 27 -8.39 8.44 -1.87
N ASN A 28 -7.59 8.23 -0.82
CA ASN A 28 -6.57 9.17 -0.36
C ASN A 28 -5.31 9.21 -1.26
N TYR A 29 -5.22 8.31 -2.24
CA TYR A 29 -4.06 8.17 -3.13
C TYR A 29 -4.33 8.60 -4.56
N LYS A 30 -5.53 9.10 -4.88
CA LYS A 30 -5.89 9.55 -6.24
C LYS A 30 -4.97 10.62 -6.84
N SER A 31 -4.27 11.37 -5.99
CA SER A 31 -3.29 12.40 -6.37
C SER A 31 -1.88 12.12 -5.85
N ALA A 32 -1.62 10.90 -5.39
CA ALA A 32 -0.31 10.41 -5.02
C ALA A 32 0.54 10.12 -6.28
N ASP A 33 1.85 10.05 -6.11
CA ASP A 33 2.75 9.68 -7.19
C ASP A 33 2.58 8.18 -7.52
N GLU A 34 2.17 7.87 -8.75
CA GLU A 34 1.98 6.48 -9.19
C GLU A 34 3.28 5.67 -9.05
N GLN A 35 4.43 6.29 -9.32
CA GLN A 35 5.71 5.61 -9.26
C GLN A 35 6.04 5.18 -7.83
N GLU A 36 5.82 6.07 -6.85
CA GLU A 36 6.07 5.77 -5.44
C GLU A 36 5.16 4.65 -4.92
N ILE A 37 3.88 4.65 -5.31
CA ILE A 37 2.96 3.56 -4.98
C ILE A 37 3.38 2.24 -5.64
N ARG A 38 3.83 2.30 -6.89
CA ARG A 38 4.31 1.12 -7.62
C ARG A 38 5.54 0.51 -6.96
N GLU A 39 6.49 1.32 -6.52
CA GLU A 39 7.69 0.82 -5.84
C GLU A 39 7.33 0.08 -4.53
N ILE A 40 6.40 0.62 -3.75
CA ILE A 40 5.89 -0.06 -2.54
C ILE A 40 5.12 -1.34 -2.90
N HIS A 41 4.29 -1.29 -3.94
CA HIS A 41 3.53 -2.44 -4.45
C HIS A 41 4.45 -3.59 -4.89
N GLU A 42 5.51 -3.29 -5.64
CA GLU A 42 6.51 -4.27 -6.05
C GLU A 42 7.23 -4.87 -4.83
N TYR A 43 7.59 -4.04 -3.86
CA TYR A 43 8.20 -4.51 -2.62
C TYR A 43 7.28 -5.49 -1.86
N VAL A 44 6.02 -5.13 -1.63
CA VAL A 44 5.10 -6.00 -0.87
C VAL A 44 4.72 -7.27 -1.62
N THR A 45 4.71 -7.23 -2.95
CA THR A 45 4.39 -8.40 -3.76
C THR A 45 5.57 -9.34 -3.95
N SER A 46 6.79 -8.83 -3.88
CA SER A 46 8.03 -9.64 -3.93
C SER A 46 8.19 -10.58 -2.74
N LYS A 47 7.59 -10.26 -1.58
CA LYS A 47 7.70 -11.03 -0.35
C LYS A 47 6.48 -11.93 -0.13
N ALA A 48 6.69 -13.07 0.52
CA ALA A 48 5.63 -14.03 0.81
C ALA A 48 4.74 -13.61 2.00
N SER A 49 5.33 -12.97 3.03
CA SER A 49 4.63 -12.56 4.24
C SER A 49 5.38 -11.43 4.96
N PHE A 50 4.66 -10.73 5.83
CA PHE A 50 5.18 -9.63 6.66
C PHE A 50 4.88 -9.90 8.14
N THR A 51 5.82 -9.53 9.00
CA THR A 51 5.56 -9.45 10.44
C THR A 51 4.67 -8.25 10.75
N PRO A 52 3.95 -8.23 11.88
CA PRO A 52 3.10 -7.10 12.26
C PRO A 52 3.86 -5.76 12.29
N SER A 53 5.12 -5.78 12.74
CA SER A 53 5.98 -4.58 12.78
C SER A 53 6.32 -4.06 11.39
N GLU A 54 6.64 -4.95 10.44
CA GLU A 54 6.89 -4.56 9.05
C GLU A 54 5.62 -4.01 8.39
N ALA A 55 4.48 -4.68 8.60
CA ALA A 55 3.21 -4.22 8.07
C ALA A 55 2.86 -2.80 8.59
N SER A 56 3.12 -2.54 9.87
CA SER A 56 2.92 -1.22 10.47
C SER A 56 3.86 -0.18 9.87
N ALA A 57 5.15 -0.49 9.71
CA ALA A 57 6.12 0.42 9.11
C ALA A 57 5.78 0.78 7.65
N ILE A 58 5.29 -0.19 6.86
CA ILE A 58 4.86 0.05 5.48
C ILE A 58 3.58 0.88 5.44
N ALA A 59 2.63 0.62 6.35
CA ALA A 59 1.43 1.44 6.49
C ALA A 59 1.77 2.90 6.87
N ASP A 60 2.73 3.11 7.77
CA ASP A 60 3.20 4.44 8.14
C ASP A 60 3.85 5.17 6.95
N ALA A 61 4.68 4.48 6.15
CA ALA A 61 5.28 5.02 4.93
C ALA A 61 4.20 5.44 3.92
N LEU A 62 3.21 4.58 3.67
CA LEU A 62 2.04 4.91 2.83
C LEU A 62 1.22 6.07 3.41
N GLY A 63 1.19 6.21 4.73
CA GLY A 63 0.56 7.32 5.44
C GLY A 63 1.29 8.66 5.29
N GLN A 64 2.54 8.69 4.83
CA GLN A 64 3.27 9.91 4.48
C GLN A 64 2.99 10.36 3.02
N ILE A 65 2.56 9.43 2.17
CA ILE A 65 2.34 9.65 0.73
C ILE A 65 0.91 10.15 0.46
N ARG A 66 -0.05 9.79 1.32
CA ARG A 66 -1.44 10.26 1.22
C ARG A 66 -1.53 11.79 1.27
N LYS A 67 -2.43 12.37 0.47
CA LYS A 67 -2.73 13.81 0.45
C LYS A 67 -4.01 14.14 1.19
#